data_AF-A0A933FH39-F1
#
_entry.id   AF-A0A933FH39-F1
#
_cell.length_a   1.000
_cell.length_b   1.000
_cell.length_c   1.000
_cell.angle_alpha   90.00
_cell.angle_beta   90.00
_cell.angle_gamma   90.00
#
_symmetry.space_group_name_H-M   'P 1'
#
loop_
_entity.id
_entity.type
_entity.pdbx_description
1 polymer ?
#
loop_
_entity_poly.entity_id
_entity_poly.type
_entity_poly.pdbx_seq_one_letter_code
_entity_poly.pdbx_strand_id
1 'polypeptide(L)'
;MNEASEAARSESEPQTAPPLPEGLQAFLLALERDFEPRRGELLAARARALALAHAGRLPGYRTGSEAQRGAWRIELPPWARDQRNQITGPADNAKLLIGMLNSGAPGCMPDGEDSITTDWRNVRAAQQNTVAAIEERLSAVHPETGARLAVRPSAQTVFYRPRGLAMSETRAIAGRALSASLFDLGAVFFQTRERRKAAGSDAALSAKLCFYVPKVESAEEAGWFSDLLAAMEAACGVPAGSTKIMFLIESLPAAYQAEEILHAARRHAIGLNLGRWDYMASLLHFKLADPEWILPDRNTIPHDIAFFQNIRYRIVDVCHRRGALAVGGMTALFPDRKDAQVNQRAMERLAADKRNEAAIGFDGAWTGHPDQQPGAIAQFPEPNQLSVTHPDAPREPDLTPRPAGAGRVTLAGTRDAVRTVIEYRLGVLSGLGARLIKGYAPDGSLIGGFMEDLATDRIYRLMLAQRVRHAVATEEGPRVDGALLARLFDEELAKLLEAAPPSEDARQRCRKARESSERMIAQSEF
;
A
#
# COMPACT_ATOMS: atom_id res chain seq x y z
N MET A 1 -12.21 11.89 13.85
CA MET A 1 -10.96 12.66 13.97
C MET A 1 -9.89 11.70 14.46
N ASN A 2 -9.10 11.10 13.55
CA ASN A 2 -7.80 10.43 13.79
C ASN A 2 -7.39 9.62 12.55
N GLU A 3 -7.09 10.37 11.49
CA GLU A 3 -6.24 10.05 10.31
C GLU A 3 -5.80 11.41 9.73
N ALA A 4 -6.66 12.43 9.89
CA ALA A 4 -6.36 13.85 9.62
C ALA A 4 -5.33 14.52 10.57
N SER A 5 -4.95 13.91 11.70
CA SER A 5 -3.98 14.54 12.62
C SER A 5 -2.51 14.30 12.23
N GLU A 6 -2.20 13.33 11.37
CA GLU A 6 -0.82 13.09 10.91
C GLU A 6 -0.48 13.80 9.58
N ALA A 7 -1.48 14.27 8.82
CA ALA A 7 -1.24 15.13 7.65
C ALA A 7 -0.99 16.61 8.01
N ALA A 8 -1.06 16.98 9.29
CA ALA A 8 -0.98 18.35 9.76
C ALA A 8 0.08 18.53 10.85
N ARG A 9 1.36 18.47 10.47
CA ARG A 9 2.51 19.28 11.00
C ARG A 9 3.85 18.70 10.54
N SER A 10 4.09 18.71 9.23
CA SER A 10 5.45 18.89 8.70
C SER A 10 5.63 20.41 8.51
N GLU A 11 6.03 21.09 9.58
CA GLU A 11 6.42 22.51 9.56
C GLU A 11 7.87 22.68 9.04
N SER A 12 8.16 22.16 7.84
CA SER A 12 9.39 22.55 7.15
C SER A 12 9.12 22.84 5.67
N GLU A 13 8.80 24.12 5.46
CA GLU A 13 8.81 24.96 4.24
C GLU A 13 7.97 24.56 3.01
N PRO A 14 7.26 25.56 2.47
CA PRO A 14 7.54 25.95 1.10
C PRO A 14 7.64 27.49 0.98
N GLN A 15 8.79 28.08 1.34
CA GLN A 15 9.08 29.46 0.93
C GLN A 15 9.93 29.56 -0.36
N THR A 16 10.38 28.42 -0.92
CA THR A 16 11.33 28.43 -2.06
C THR A 16 10.96 27.53 -3.25
N ALA A 17 9.90 26.71 -3.17
CA ALA A 17 9.48 25.90 -4.31
C ALA A 17 8.70 26.76 -5.32
N PRO A 18 8.98 26.68 -6.63
CA PRO A 18 8.21 27.41 -7.63
C PRO A 18 6.74 26.94 -7.60
N PRO A 19 5.79 27.87 -7.82
CA PRO A 19 4.38 27.50 -7.89
C PRO A 19 4.14 26.49 -9.02
N LEU A 20 3.09 25.69 -8.88
CA LEU A 20 2.64 24.80 -9.94
C LEU A 20 2.29 25.62 -11.20
N PRO A 21 2.44 25.06 -12.41
CA PRO A 21 1.98 25.73 -13.64
C PRO A 21 0.52 26.14 -13.53
N GLU A 22 0.16 27.33 -14.03
CA GLU A 22 -1.17 27.91 -13.89
C GLU A 22 -2.29 26.98 -14.41
N GLY A 23 -2.07 26.34 -15.56
CA GLY A 23 -3.02 25.37 -16.11
C GLY A 23 -3.26 24.16 -15.20
N LEU A 24 -2.23 23.68 -14.50
CA LEU A 24 -2.37 22.59 -13.53
C LEU A 24 -3.12 23.07 -12.28
N GLN A 25 -2.85 24.29 -11.79
CA GLN A 25 -3.60 24.85 -10.66
C GLN A 25 -5.08 24.99 -10.96
N ALA A 26 -5.43 25.56 -12.13
CA ALA A 26 -6.82 25.73 -12.55
C ALA A 26 -7.55 24.38 -12.68
N PHE A 27 -6.88 23.38 -13.25
CA PHE A 27 -7.40 22.02 -13.35
C PHE A 27 -7.69 21.40 -11.98
N LEU A 28 -6.73 21.47 -11.06
CA LEU A 28 -6.88 20.92 -9.71
C LEU A 28 -7.97 21.63 -8.91
N LEU A 29 -8.04 22.96 -8.96
CA LEU A 29 -9.04 23.74 -8.23
C LEU A 29 -10.46 23.48 -8.74
N ALA A 30 -10.63 23.27 -10.04
CA ALA A 30 -11.93 22.90 -10.61
C ALA A 30 -12.40 21.54 -10.10
N LEU A 31 -11.51 20.53 -10.11
CA LEU A 31 -11.83 19.20 -9.58
C LEU A 31 -12.09 19.25 -8.07
N GLU A 32 -11.26 19.94 -7.30
CA GLU A 32 -11.43 20.04 -5.84
C GLU A 32 -12.80 20.62 -5.48
N ARG A 33 -13.23 21.69 -6.15
CA ARG A 33 -14.55 22.31 -5.95
C ARG A 33 -15.69 21.30 -6.13
N ASP A 34 -15.57 20.41 -7.12
CA ASP A 34 -16.64 19.50 -7.51
C ASP A 34 -16.63 18.19 -6.68
N PHE A 35 -15.45 17.76 -6.18
CA PHE A 35 -15.27 16.45 -5.55
C PHE A 35 -15.06 16.49 -4.03
N GLU A 36 -14.63 17.61 -3.45
CA GLU A 36 -14.37 17.70 -2.01
C GLU A 36 -15.62 17.52 -1.14
N PRO A 37 -16.82 18.05 -1.47
CA PRO A 37 -18.00 17.84 -0.64
C PRO A 37 -18.33 16.36 -0.45
N ARG A 38 -18.30 15.58 -1.54
CA ARG A 38 -18.53 14.12 -1.50
C ARG A 38 -17.41 13.41 -0.75
N ARG A 39 -16.14 13.82 -0.91
CA ARG A 39 -15.03 13.27 -0.12
C ARG A 39 -15.26 13.47 1.38
N GLY A 40 -15.68 14.66 1.81
CA GLY A 40 -16.00 14.95 3.21
C GLY A 40 -17.08 14.02 3.79
N GLU A 41 -18.14 13.74 3.01
CA GLU A 41 -19.20 12.79 3.41
C GLU A 41 -18.69 11.36 3.56
N LEU A 42 -17.81 10.91 2.65
CA LEU A 42 -17.19 9.58 2.69
C LEU A 42 -16.29 9.43 3.92
N LEU A 43 -15.45 10.42 4.22
CA LEU A 43 -14.58 10.40 5.41
C LEU A 43 -15.40 10.43 6.71
N ALA A 44 -16.52 11.15 6.73
CA ALA A 44 -17.44 11.10 7.86
C ALA A 44 -18.10 9.72 8.00
N ALA A 45 -18.39 9.02 6.90
CA ALA A 45 -18.92 7.67 6.92
C ALA A 45 -17.91 6.65 7.48
N ARG A 46 -16.62 6.73 7.09
CA ARG A 46 -15.54 5.90 7.66
C ARG A 46 -15.47 6.04 9.17
N ALA A 47 -15.44 7.27 9.67
CA ALA A 47 -15.37 7.55 11.11
C ALA A 47 -16.56 6.95 11.87
N ARG A 48 -17.78 7.02 11.29
CA ARG A 48 -18.97 6.39 11.88
C ARG A 48 -18.87 4.86 11.87
N ALA A 49 -18.40 4.25 10.79
CA ALA A 49 -18.26 2.80 10.68
C ALA A 49 -17.28 2.24 11.73
N LEU A 50 -16.13 2.89 11.91
CA LEU A 50 -15.14 2.50 12.92
C LEU A 50 -15.69 2.67 14.35
N ALA A 51 -16.37 3.78 14.64
CA ALA A 51 -16.98 3.99 15.95
C ALA A 51 -18.06 2.94 16.27
N LEU A 52 -18.88 2.55 15.28
CA LEU A 52 -19.85 1.47 15.42
C LEU A 52 -19.16 0.12 15.67
N ALA A 53 -18.06 -0.16 14.97
CA ALA A 53 -17.29 -1.39 15.16
C ALA A 53 -16.73 -1.50 16.59
N HIS A 54 -16.17 -0.41 17.12
CA HIS A 54 -15.71 -0.36 18.52
C HIS A 54 -16.84 -0.48 19.55
N ALA A 55 -18.07 -0.16 19.16
CA ALA A 55 -19.29 -0.43 19.93
C ALA A 55 -19.90 -1.83 19.68
N GLY A 56 -19.16 -2.73 19.03
CA GLY A 56 -19.57 -4.12 18.78
C GLY A 56 -20.38 -4.35 17.50
N ARG A 57 -20.51 -3.34 16.63
CA ARG A 57 -21.26 -3.41 15.36
C ARG A 57 -20.31 -3.33 14.17
N LEU A 58 -19.74 -4.46 13.77
CA LEU A 58 -18.85 -4.56 12.62
C LEU A 58 -19.56 -4.28 11.29
N PRO A 59 -18.84 -3.81 10.26
CA PRO A 59 -19.34 -3.82 8.88
C PRO A 59 -19.63 -5.25 8.43
N GLY A 60 -20.46 -5.40 7.40
CA GLY A 60 -20.82 -6.70 6.85
C GLY A 60 -21.16 -6.62 5.36
N TYR A 61 -21.54 -7.77 4.80
CA TYR A 61 -21.92 -7.89 3.40
C TYR A 61 -23.16 -7.07 3.06
N ARG A 62 -23.20 -6.55 1.82
CA ARG A 62 -24.38 -5.93 1.23
C ARG A 62 -25.17 -6.98 0.44
N THR A 63 -25.61 -8.02 1.14
CA THR A 63 -26.29 -9.17 0.52
C THR A 63 -27.46 -8.72 -0.34
N GLY A 64 -27.48 -9.16 -1.60
CA GLY A 64 -28.48 -8.74 -2.57
C GLY A 64 -28.30 -7.31 -3.08
N SER A 65 -27.07 -6.78 -3.12
CA SER A 65 -26.79 -5.52 -3.82
C SER A 65 -27.03 -5.64 -5.34
N GLU A 66 -27.11 -4.51 -6.05
CA GLU A 66 -27.15 -4.52 -7.52
C GLU A 66 -25.90 -5.16 -8.11
N ALA A 67 -24.72 -4.93 -7.52
CA ALA A 67 -23.47 -5.52 -7.94
C ALA A 67 -23.52 -7.06 -7.90
N GLN A 68 -24.23 -7.63 -6.92
CA GLN A 68 -24.39 -9.07 -6.78
C GLN A 68 -25.41 -9.67 -7.77
N ARG A 69 -26.25 -8.84 -8.40
CA ARG A 69 -27.26 -9.23 -9.38
C ARG A 69 -26.75 -9.02 -10.81
N GLY A 70 -27.37 -9.72 -11.76
CA GLY A 70 -27.14 -9.53 -13.19
C GLY A 70 -25.83 -10.09 -13.74
N ALA A 71 -25.77 -10.15 -15.07
CA ALA A 71 -24.67 -10.75 -15.85
C ALA A 71 -23.66 -9.71 -16.35
N TRP A 72 -23.29 -8.73 -15.51
CA TRP A 72 -22.27 -7.75 -15.87
C TRP A 72 -20.85 -8.31 -15.67
N ARG A 73 -19.93 -7.86 -16.52
CA ARG A 73 -18.49 -8.17 -16.48
C ARG A 73 -17.67 -6.96 -16.94
N ILE A 74 -16.43 -6.90 -16.48
CA ILE A 74 -15.36 -6.02 -16.95
C ILE A 74 -14.67 -6.71 -18.12
N GLU A 75 -14.39 -5.94 -19.18
CA GLU A 75 -13.59 -6.39 -20.31
C GLU A 75 -12.16 -5.87 -20.18
N LEU A 76 -11.20 -6.78 -20.09
CA LEU A 76 -9.78 -6.41 -19.99
C LEU A 76 -9.23 -6.00 -21.36
N PRO A 77 -8.61 -4.80 -21.45
CA PRO A 77 -7.81 -4.45 -22.61
C PRO A 77 -6.72 -5.52 -22.85
N PRO A 78 -6.36 -5.85 -24.10
CA PRO A 78 -5.36 -6.90 -24.38
C PRO A 78 -4.02 -6.70 -23.66
N TRP A 79 -3.57 -5.46 -23.51
CA TRP A 79 -2.31 -5.11 -22.83
C TRP A 79 -2.34 -5.35 -21.31
N ALA A 80 -3.54 -5.43 -20.70
CA ALA A 80 -3.70 -5.66 -19.27
C ALA A 80 -3.75 -7.15 -18.91
N ARG A 81 -3.82 -8.06 -19.89
CA ARG A 81 -4.10 -9.48 -19.64
C ARG A 81 -2.95 -10.24 -18.99
N ASP A 82 -1.70 -9.81 -19.14
CA ASP A 82 -0.58 -10.39 -18.40
C ASP A 82 -0.23 -9.48 -17.24
N GLN A 83 -0.54 -9.91 -16.02
CA GLN A 83 -0.16 -9.22 -14.77
C GLN A 83 0.46 -10.21 -13.77
N ARG A 84 1.08 -11.29 -14.26
CA ARG A 84 1.69 -12.34 -13.42
C ARG A 84 2.64 -11.81 -12.35
N ASN A 85 3.26 -10.67 -12.59
CA ASN A 85 3.87 -9.90 -11.54
C ASN A 85 3.82 -8.39 -11.78
N GLN A 86 3.66 -7.63 -10.70
CA GLN A 86 3.74 -6.18 -10.69
C GLN A 86 4.83 -5.77 -9.69
N ILE A 87 5.92 -5.17 -10.16
CA ILE A 87 6.97 -4.69 -9.27
C ILE A 87 6.57 -3.34 -8.66
N THR A 88 6.76 -3.16 -7.36
CA THR A 88 6.40 -1.94 -6.63
C THR A 88 7.59 -1.37 -5.86
N GLY A 89 7.57 -0.06 -5.64
CA GLY A 89 8.60 0.64 -4.89
C GLY A 89 8.50 2.16 -5.02
N PRO A 90 9.32 2.88 -4.24
CA PRO A 90 9.24 4.32 -4.09
C PRO A 90 9.49 5.07 -5.41
N ALA A 91 8.55 5.94 -5.79
CA ALA A 91 8.65 6.72 -7.02
C ALA A 91 9.51 7.99 -6.87
N ASP A 92 9.76 8.46 -5.65
CA ASP A 92 10.59 9.65 -5.38
C ASP A 92 12.07 9.42 -5.73
N ASN A 93 12.52 8.15 -5.75
CA ASN A 93 13.86 7.77 -6.14
C ASN A 93 13.97 7.30 -7.60
N ALA A 94 14.49 8.16 -8.48
CA ALA A 94 14.64 7.87 -9.90
C ALA A 94 15.50 6.61 -10.20
N LYS A 95 16.56 6.34 -9.43
CA LYS A 95 17.42 5.16 -9.65
C LYS A 95 16.63 3.88 -9.38
N LEU A 96 15.87 3.83 -8.28
CA LEU A 96 15.06 2.66 -7.93
C LEU A 96 13.96 2.43 -8.97
N LEU A 97 13.25 3.49 -9.35
CA LEU A 97 12.21 3.42 -10.36
C LEU A 97 12.74 2.95 -11.72
N ILE A 98 13.92 3.39 -12.17
CA ILE A 98 14.57 2.87 -13.39
C ILE A 98 14.83 1.36 -13.26
N GLY A 99 15.32 0.90 -12.10
CA GLY A 99 15.54 -0.53 -11.84
C GLY A 99 14.25 -1.35 -11.93
N MET A 100 13.16 -0.81 -11.39
CA MET A 100 11.83 -1.43 -11.47
C MET A 100 11.32 -1.51 -12.90
N LEU A 101 11.39 -0.42 -13.66
CA LEU A 101 10.94 -0.37 -15.05
C LEU A 101 11.77 -1.27 -15.97
N ASN A 102 13.05 -1.47 -15.63
CA ASN A 102 13.96 -2.34 -16.36
C ASN A 102 13.94 -3.81 -15.91
N SER A 103 13.12 -4.18 -14.93
CA SER A 103 13.07 -5.53 -14.33
C SER A 103 12.50 -6.61 -15.26
N GLY A 104 11.73 -6.22 -16.28
CA GLY A 104 10.99 -7.15 -17.13
C GLY A 104 9.64 -7.59 -16.56
N ALA A 105 9.14 -6.94 -15.51
CA ALA A 105 7.80 -7.22 -14.99
C ALA A 105 6.68 -6.78 -15.96
N PRO A 106 5.57 -7.55 -16.08
CA PRO A 106 4.40 -7.13 -16.85
C PRO A 106 3.76 -5.82 -16.34
N GLY A 107 3.81 -5.58 -15.03
CA GLY A 107 3.39 -4.33 -14.40
C GLY A 107 4.48 -3.68 -13.55
N CYS A 108 4.46 -2.37 -13.43
CA CYS A 108 5.24 -1.58 -12.48
C CYS A 108 4.31 -0.61 -11.77
N MET A 109 4.42 -0.55 -10.44
CA MET A 109 3.70 0.40 -9.61
C MET A 109 4.69 1.41 -9.01
N PRO A 110 4.95 2.56 -9.68
CA PRO A 110 5.61 3.67 -9.04
C PRO A 110 4.73 4.17 -7.90
N ASP A 111 5.25 4.07 -6.68
CA ASP A 111 4.46 4.36 -5.49
C ASP A 111 4.68 5.78 -4.97
N GLY A 112 3.59 6.52 -4.85
CA GLY A 112 3.50 7.85 -4.24
C GLY A 112 2.84 7.84 -2.85
N GLU A 113 2.63 6.67 -2.26
CA GLU A 113 1.94 6.46 -0.99
C GLU A 113 2.86 5.82 0.06
N ASP A 114 2.59 4.61 0.55
CA ASP A 114 3.25 4.04 1.75
C ASP A 114 4.78 3.92 1.69
N SER A 115 5.39 3.81 0.50
CA SER A 115 6.84 3.68 0.37
C SER A 115 7.59 5.01 0.26
N ILE A 116 6.89 6.15 0.26
CA ILE A 116 7.52 7.48 0.28
C ILE A 116 7.08 8.26 1.53
N THR A 117 7.90 9.21 1.98
CA THR A 117 7.42 10.16 2.99
C THR A 117 6.55 11.23 2.35
N THR A 118 5.63 11.80 3.11
CA THR A 118 4.75 12.88 2.64
C THR A 118 5.43 14.23 2.54
N ASP A 119 6.76 14.28 2.53
CA ASP A 119 7.53 15.50 2.34
C ASP A 119 7.28 16.05 0.92
N TRP A 120 7.14 17.37 0.80
CA TRP A 120 6.80 18.01 -0.47
C TRP A 120 7.76 17.63 -1.60
N ARG A 121 9.06 17.54 -1.29
CA ARG A 121 10.10 17.14 -2.24
C ARG A 121 9.89 15.72 -2.74
N ASN A 122 9.54 14.78 -1.85
CA ASN A 122 9.35 13.37 -2.19
C ASN A 122 8.07 13.18 -3.01
N VAL A 123 6.97 13.81 -2.59
CA VAL A 123 5.70 13.83 -3.36
C VAL A 123 5.91 14.37 -4.77
N ARG A 124 6.59 15.51 -4.91
CA ARG A 124 6.86 16.11 -6.23
C ARG A 124 7.82 15.28 -7.06
N ALA A 125 8.87 14.72 -6.45
CA ALA A 125 9.79 13.82 -7.13
C ALA A 125 9.04 12.57 -7.65
N ALA A 126 8.17 11.96 -6.84
CA ALA A 126 7.36 10.82 -7.24
C ALA A 126 6.49 11.12 -8.48
N GLN A 127 5.81 12.26 -8.48
CA GLN A 127 4.99 12.69 -9.62
C GLN A 127 5.85 12.95 -10.87
N GLN A 128 6.96 13.68 -10.72
CA GLN A 128 7.84 14.04 -11.84
C GLN A 128 8.55 12.82 -12.45
N ASN A 129 9.08 11.95 -11.60
CA ASN A 129 9.75 10.72 -12.01
C ASN A 129 8.78 9.78 -12.72
N THR A 130 7.54 9.67 -12.22
CA THR A 130 6.49 8.88 -12.85
C THR A 130 6.13 9.43 -14.24
N VAL A 131 5.90 10.74 -14.37
CA VAL A 131 5.65 11.35 -15.69
C VAL A 131 6.84 11.09 -16.64
N ALA A 132 8.08 11.28 -16.18
CA ALA A 132 9.26 11.01 -16.99
C ALA A 132 9.41 9.53 -17.38
N ALA A 133 9.02 8.59 -16.50
CA ALA A 133 9.03 7.16 -16.76
C ALA A 133 8.02 6.77 -17.85
N ILE A 134 6.80 7.30 -17.77
CA ILE A 134 5.71 7.08 -18.73
C ILE A 134 6.10 7.56 -20.13
N GLU A 135 6.89 8.63 -20.18
CA GLU A 135 7.43 9.21 -21.40
C GLU A 135 8.72 8.57 -21.88
N GLU A 136 9.22 7.55 -21.18
CA GLU A 136 10.48 6.85 -21.48
C GLU A 136 11.70 7.80 -21.48
N ARG A 137 11.67 8.85 -20.64
CA ARG A 137 12.73 9.87 -20.50
C ARG A 137 13.39 9.90 -19.12
N LEU A 138 12.96 9.04 -18.19
CA LEU A 138 13.55 8.97 -16.86
C LEU A 138 15.02 8.52 -16.93
N SER A 139 15.90 9.30 -16.31
CA SER A 139 17.32 8.97 -16.17
C SER A 139 17.88 9.43 -14.82
N ALA A 140 18.94 8.77 -14.37
CA ALA A 140 19.61 9.05 -13.11
C ALA A 140 21.12 8.78 -13.24
N VAL A 141 21.89 9.26 -12.27
CA VAL A 141 23.32 8.92 -12.13
C VAL A 141 23.48 8.00 -10.93
N HIS A 142 24.20 6.88 -11.11
CA HIS A 142 24.49 5.97 -10.02
C HIS A 142 25.43 6.66 -9.02
N PRO A 143 25.06 6.80 -7.74
CA PRO A 143 25.80 7.63 -6.79
C PRO A 143 27.23 7.11 -6.52
N GLU A 144 27.44 5.79 -6.58
CA GLU A 144 28.74 5.19 -6.26
C GLU A 144 29.66 5.02 -7.48
N THR A 145 29.09 4.83 -8.68
CA THR A 145 29.88 4.45 -9.88
C THR A 145 29.92 5.56 -10.92
N GLY A 146 29.08 6.60 -10.78
CA GLY A 146 28.92 7.66 -11.78
C GLY A 146 28.22 7.19 -13.07
N ALA A 147 27.82 5.92 -13.18
CA ALA A 147 27.19 5.39 -14.37
C ALA A 147 25.83 6.05 -14.64
N ARG A 148 25.58 6.41 -15.90
CA ARG A 148 24.27 6.90 -16.33
C ARG A 148 23.28 5.74 -16.43
N LEU A 149 22.12 5.89 -15.80
CA LEU A 149 21.00 4.97 -15.84
C LEU A 149 19.85 5.61 -16.60
N ALA A 150 19.15 4.83 -17.42
CA ALA A 150 17.96 5.27 -18.14
C ALA A 150 16.93 4.15 -18.22
N VAL A 151 15.65 4.53 -18.26
CA VAL A 151 14.57 3.61 -18.57
C VAL A 151 14.70 3.09 -20.01
N ARG A 152 14.39 1.81 -20.23
CA ARG A 152 14.34 1.20 -21.56
C ARG A 152 12.88 1.14 -22.05
N PRO A 153 12.62 1.24 -23.36
CA PRO A 153 11.30 1.01 -23.91
C PRO A 153 10.74 -0.35 -23.48
N SER A 154 9.48 -0.39 -23.06
CA SER A 154 8.84 -1.59 -22.54
C SER A 154 7.32 -1.56 -22.75
N ALA A 155 6.75 -2.75 -22.93
CA ALA A 155 5.30 -2.99 -22.96
C ALA A 155 4.67 -3.05 -21.56
N GLN A 156 5.49 -2.90 -20.50
CA GLN A 156 5.05 -2.91 -19.11
C GLN A 156 3.94 -1.88 -18.86
N THR A 157 2.92 -2.30 -18.12
CA THR A 157 1.85 -1.41 -17.66
C THR A 157 2.34 -0.61 -16.44
N VAL A 158 2.11 0.70 -16.45
CA VAL A 158 2.50 1.58 -15.32
C VAL A 158 1.26 1.94 -14.50
N PHE A 159 1.30 1.61 -13.21
CA PHE A 159 0.25 1.90 -12.24
C PHE A 159 0.75 2.91 -11.21
N TYR A 160 0.48 4.20 -11.37
CA TYR A 160 0.86 5.14 -10.32
C TYR A 160 -0.05 4.93 -9.09
N ARG A 161 0.53 4.75 -7.89
CA ARG A 161 -0.23 4.69 -6.63
C ARG A 161 -0.23 6.07 -5.96
N PRO A 162 -1.37 6.81 -5.94
CA PRO A 162 -1.46 8.10 -5.27
C PRO A 162 -1.68 7.91 -3.76
N ARG A 163 -1.54 8.99 -2.98
CA ARG A 163 -1.94 8.97 -1.56
C ARG A 163 -3.44 8.65 -1.38
N GLY A 164 -3.78 8.01 -0.26
CA GLY A 164 -5.15 7.58 0.05
C GLY A 164 -6.15 8.72 0.33
N LEU A 165 -7.44 8.41 0.23
CA LEU A 165 -8.54 9.38 0.26
C LEU A 165 -8.57 10.27 1.51
N ALA A 166 -8.13 9.73 2.66
CA ALA A 166 -8.15 10.43 3.94
C ALA A 166 -7.12 11.57 4.05
N MET A 167 -6.12 11.62 3.16
CA MET A 167 -5.03 12.58 3.24
C MET A 167 -5.36 13.89 2.51
N SER A 168 -4.84 15.00 3.04
CA SER A 168 -4.96 16.33 2.42
C SER A 168 -3.57 16.89 2.07
N GLU A 169 -3.50 17.71 1.02
CA GLU A 169 -2.30 18.42 0.59
C GLU A 169 -2.52 19.93 0.71
N THR A 170 -1.71 20.59 1.54
CA THR A 170 -1.84 22.02 1.86
C THR A 170 -0.74 22.88 1.24
N ARG A 171 0.27 22.26 0.61
CA ARG A 171 1.47 22.94 0.09
C ARG A 171 1.42 23.16 -1.42
N ALA A 172 0.49 22.52 -2.13
CA ALA A 172 0.39 22.59 -3.58
C ALA A 172 -0.07 23.96 -4.11
N ILE A 173 -1.05 24.58 -3.43
CA ILE A 173 -1.63 25.86 -3.79
C ILE A 173 -1.80 26.69 -2.51
N ALA A 174 -1.25 27.91 -2.51
CA ALA A 174 -1.26 28.76 -1.32
C ALA A 174 -2.69 29.05 -0.82
N GLY A 175 -2.92 28.83 0.48
CA GLY A 175 -4.21 29.06 1.13
C GLY A 175 -5.31 28.06 0.77
N ARG A 176 -5.00 26.97 0.05
CA ARG A 176 -5.96 25.94 -0.34
C ARG A 176 -5.47 24.56 0.10
N ALA A 177 -6.28 23.87 0.91
CA ALA A 177 -6.13 22.44 1.12
C ALA A 177 -6.82 21.71 -0.03
N LEU A 178 -6.16 20.73 -0.60
CA LEU A 178 -6.71 19.82 -1.60
C LEU A 178 -6.81 18.41 -1.03
N SER A 179 -7.67 17.56 -1.59
CA SER A 179 -7.50 16.12 -1.46
C SER A 179 -6.11 15.69 -1.99
N ALA A 180 -5.34 14.96 -1.18
CA ALA A 180 -4.02 14.49 -1.60
C ALA A 180 -4.12 13.50 -2.78
N SER A 181 -5.12 12.61 -2.75
CA SER A 181 -5.39 11.68 -3.86
C SER A 181 -5.70 12.42 -5.16
N LEU A 182 -6.56 13.45 -5.09
CA LEU A 182 -6.91 14.28 -6.24
C LEU A 182 -5.69 15.00 -6.78
N PHE A 183 -4.88 15.58 -5.90
CA PHE A 183 -3.64 16.24 -6.29
C PHE A 183 -2.67 15.29 -7.00
N ASP A 184 -2.45 14.10 -6.44
CA ASP A 184 -1.51 13.12 -6.99
C ASP A 184 -1.98 12.57 -8.34
N LEU A 185 -3.25 12.14 -8.43
CA LEU A 185 -3.86 11.67 -9.68
C LEU A 185 -3.87 12.79 -10.74
N GLY A 186 -4.37 13.96 -10.36
CA GLY A 186 -4.51 15.11 -11.25
C GLY A 186 -3.17 15.59 -11.79
N ALA A 187 -2.15 15.69 -10.93
CA ALA A 187 -0.81 16.11 -11.33
C ALA A 187 -0.16 15.15 -12.31
N VAL A 188 -0.19 13.83 -12.07
CA VAL A 188 0.42 12.84 -12.97
C VAL A 188 -0.36 12.75 -14.29
N PHE A 189 -1.69 12.74 -14.22
CA PHE A 189 -2.54 12.67 -15.42
C PHE A 189 -2.39 13.90 -16.31
N PHE A 190 -2.57 15.09 -15.77
CA PHE A 190 -2.54 16.34 -16.53
C PHE A 190 -1.18 16.55 -17.20
N GLN A 191 -0.09 16.37 -16.44
CA GLN A 191 1.27 16.56 -16.97
C GLN A 191 1.60 15.52 -18.05
N THR A 192 1.24 14.24 -17.85
CA THR A 192 1.43 13.20 -18.86
C THR A 192 0.66 13.55 -20.14
N ARG A 193 -0.61 13.95 -20.01
CA ARG A 193 -1.46 14.31 -21.15
C ARG A 193 -0.92 15.52 -21.92
N GLU A 194 -0.52 16.59 -21.22
CA GLU A 194 0.00 17.81 -21.87
C GLU A 194 1.27 17.52 -22.64
N ARG A 195 2.20 16.76 -22.07
CA ARG A 195 3.45 16.45 -22.75
C ARG A 195 3.25 15.48 -23.93
N ARG A 196 2.36 14.50 -23.82
CA ARG A 196 1.99 13.62 -24.95
C ARG A 196 1.36 14.39 -26.11
N LYS A 197 0.47 15.35 -25.81
CA LYS A 197 -0.09 16.26 -26.83
C LYS A 197 0.99 17.09 -27.50
N ALA A 198 1.91 17.66 -26.72
CA ALA A 198 3.04 18.44 -27.26
C ALA A 198 3.95 17.59 -28.16
N ALA A 199 4.06 16.29 -27.89
CA ALA A 199 4.80 15.33 -28.72
C ALA A 199 4.01 14.77 -29.92
N GLY A 200 2.78 15.26 -30.18
CA GLY A 200 1.94 14.78 -31.29
C GLY A 200 1.40 13.35 -31.12
N SER A 201 1.43 12.81 -29.90
CA SER A 201 0.87 11.49 -29.60
C SER A 201 -0.65 11.52 -29.47
N ASP A 202 -1.29 10.38 -29.73
CA ASP A 202 -2.72 10.19 -29.48
C ASP A 202 -3.10 10.49 -28.01
N ALA A 203 -4.33 10.98 -27.82
CA ALA A 203 -4.89 11.34 -26.52
C ALA A 203 -5.09 10.12 -25.61
N ALA A 204 -5.19 8.91 -26.16
CA ALA A 204 -5.31 7.69 -25.38
C ALA A 204 -4.05 7.43 -24.53
N LEU A 205 -4.25 7.28 -23.21
CA LEU A 205 -3.19 7.05 -22.23
C LEU A 205 -2.86 5.55 -22.02
N SER A 206 -3.78 4.65 -22.36
CA SER A 206 -3.61 3.18 -22.47
C SER A 206 -2.75 2.55 -21.35
N ALA A 207 -1.97 1.50 -21.64
CA ALA A 207 -1.08 0.83 -20.69
C ALA A 207 -0.06 1.74 -20.00
N LYS A 208 0.17 2.94 -20.54
CA LYS A 208 1.20 3.87 -20.10
C LYS A 208 0.76 4.70 -18.89
N LEU A 209 -0.53 4.81 -18.58
CA LEU A 209 -0.99 5.43 -17.33
C LEU A 209 -2.26 4.74 -16.80
N CYS A 210 -2.04 3.84 -15.85
CA CYS A 210 -3.07 3.29 -14.97
C CYS A 210 -2.82 3.78 -13.54
N PHE A 211 -3.77 3.51 -12.65
CA PHE A 211 -3.67 3.86 -11.24
C PHE A 211 -3.90 2.67 -10.33
N TYR A 212 -3.20 2.64 -9.20
CA TYR A 212 -3.51 1.77 -8.07
C TYR A 212 -4.11 2.63 -6.97
N VAL A 213 -5.36 2.40 -6.56
CA VAL A 213 -5.98 3.19 -5.50
C VAL A 213 -5.87 2.45 -4.17
N PRO A 214 -5.18 3.02 -3.16
CA PRO A 214 -5.00 2.40 -1.86
C PRO A 214 -6.18 2.65 -0.91
N LYS A 215 -6.29 1.80 0.11
CA LYS A 215 -7.05 2.03 1.35
C LYS A 215 -8.48 2.54 1.14
N VAL A 216 -9.18 2.05 0.11
CA VAL A 216 -10.64 2.26 -0.02
C VAL A 216 -11.35 1.45 1.06
N GLU A 217 -12.46 1.95 1.58
CA GLU A 217 -13.32 1.29 2.59
C GLU A 217 -14.74 1.03 2.08
N SER A 218 -15.13 1.57 0.94
CA SER A 218 -16.48 1.39 0.41
C SER A 218 -16.56 1.47 -1.11
N ALA A 219 -17.66 0.93 -1.64
CA ALA A 219 -17.98 1.05 -3.06
C ALA A 219 -18.22 2.51 -3.47
N GLU A 220 -18.74 3.35 -2.57
CA GLU A 220 -18.98 4.77 -2.83
C GLU A 220 -17.68 5.55 -3.02
N GLU A 221 -16.60 5.15 -2.33
CA GLU A 221 -15.25 5.69 -2.53
C GLU A 221 -14.66 5.24 -3.85
N ALA A 222 -14.78 3.95 -4.20
CA ALA A 222 -14.36 3.47 -5.52
C ALA A 222 -15.10 4.20 -6.66
N GLY A 223 -16.39 4.47 -6.46
CA GLY A 223 -17.18 5.32 -7.34
C GLY A 223 -16.65 6.75 -7.43
N TRP A 224 -16.25 7.35 -6.30
CA TRP A 224 -15.65 8.70 -6.28
C TRP A 224 -14.38 8.77 -7.14
N PHE A 225 -13.49 7.77 -7.05
CA PHE A 225 -12.30 7.69 -7.89
C PHE A 225 -12.63 7.50 -9.37
N SER A 226 -13.62 6.65 -9.68
CA SER A 226 -14.08 6.45 -11.05
C SER A 226 -14.69 7.72 -11.65
N ASP A 227 -15.50 8.45 -10.88
CA ASP A 227 -16.10 9.71 -11.31
C ASP A 227 -15.04 10.81 -11.48
N LEU A 228 -14.03 10.85 -10.60
CA LEU A 228 -12.89 11.76 -10.71
C LEU A 228 -12.13 11.53 -12.02
N LEU A 229 -11.81 10.27 -12.35
CA LEU A 229 -11.17 9.95 -13.63
C LEU A 229 -12.05 10.35 -14.82
N ALA A 230 -13.36 10.11 -14.77
CA ALA A 230 -14.26 10.52 -15.83
C ALA A 230 -14.24 12.05 -16.06
N ALA A 231 -14.19 12.83 -14.98
CA ALA A 231 -14.07 14.29 -15.05
C ALA A 231 -12.71 14.72 -15.62
N MET A 232 -11.62 14.07 -15.20
CA MET A 232 -10.27 14.31 -15.72
C MET A 232 -10.17 13.98 -17.23
N GLU A 233 -10.73 12.85 -17.65
CA GLU A 233 -10.81 12.44 -19.06
C GLU A 233 -11.54 13.49 -19.91
N ALA A 234 -12.74 13.89 -19.46
CA ALA A 234 -13.55 14.90 -20.14
C ALA A 234 -12.82 16.25 -20.25
N ALA A 235 -12.23 16.73 -19.15
CA ALA A 235 -11.53 18.01 -19.11
C ALA A 235 -10.29 18.05 -20.03
N CYS A 236 -9.64 16.91 -20.25
CA CYS A 236 -8.42 16.81 -21.07
C CYS A 236 -8.66 16.28 -22.49
N GLY A 237 -9.92 16.00 -22.87
CA GLY A 237 -10.29 15.43 -24.16
C GLY A 237 -9.77 14.00 -24.38
N VAL A 238 -9.62 13.23 -23.30
CA VAL A 238 -9.25 11.80 -23.35
C VAL A 238 -10.53 10.98 -23.53
N PRO A 239 -10.56 9.94 -24.40
CA PRO A 239 -11.75 9.13 -24.57
C PRO A 239 -12.21 8.48 -23.26
N ALA A 240 -13.52 8.41 -23.07
CA ALA A 240 -14.12 7.88 -21.85
C ALA A 240 -13.68 6.44 -21.54
N GLY A 241 -13.21 6.19 -20.31
CA GLY A 241 -12.79 4.87 -19.85
C GLY A 241 -11.41 4.44 -20.38
N SER A 242 -10.61 5.36 -20.89
CA SER A 242 -9.25 5.08 -21.37
C SER A 242 -8.28 4.81 -20.24
N THR A 243 -8.44 5.52 -19.11
CA THR A 243 -7.59 5.32 -17.93
C THR A 243 -8.13 4.15 -17.12
N LYS A 244 -7.24 3.26 -16.66
CA LYS A 244 -7.62 2.07 -15.89
C LYS A 244 -7.16 2.15 -14.44
N ILE A 245 -7.94 1.53 -13.54
CA ILE A 245 -7.65 1.46 -12.11
C ILE A 245 -7.61 0.01 -11.63
N MET A 246 -6.68 -0.29 -10.72
CA MET A 246 -6.79 -1.40 -9.78
C MET A 246 -7.00 -0.87 -8.37
N PHE A 247 -7.85 -1.53 -7.57
CA PHE A 247 -8.08 -1.15 -6.17
C PHE A 247 -7.38 -2.12 -5.24
N LEU A 248 -6.68 -1.61 -4.23
CA LEU A 248 -6.23 -2.44 -3.13
C LEU A 248 -7.41 -2.72 -2.19
N ILE A 249 -7.75 -4.00 -2.05
CA ILE A 249 -8.60 -4.50 -0.99
C ILE A 249 -7.72 -4.80 0.21
N GLU A 250 -7.47 -3.73 0.95
CA GLU A 250 -6.59 -3.71 2.12
C GLU A 250 -7.26 -3.04 3.33
N SER A 251 -8.59 -2.99 3.31
CA SER A 251 -9.40 -2.62 4.46
C SER A 251 -10.48 -3.66 4.70
N LEU A 252 -10.85 -3.89 5.97
CA LEU A 252 -11.92 -4.82 6.32
C LEU A 252 -13.27 -4.43 5.69
N PRO A 253 -13.71 -3.15 5.72
CA PRO A 253 -14.94 -2.74 5.04
C PRO A 253 -14.93 -3.00 3.52
N ALA A 254 -13.81 -2.79 2.84
CA ALA A 254 -13.71 -3.05 1.40
C ALA A 254 -13.72 -4.53 1.08
N ALA A 255 -13.17 -5.38 1.95
CA ALA A 255 -13.21 -6.83 1.80
C ALA A 255 -14.65 -7.35 1.72
N TYR A 256 -15.58 -6.83 2.54
CA TYR A 256 -17.00 -7.14 2.43
C TYR A 256 -17.63 -6.64 1.13
N GLN A 257 -17.10 -5.56 0.55
CA GLN A 257 -17.68 -4.84 -0.59
C GLN A 257 -16.91 -5.00 -1.91
N ALA A 258 -16.04 -6.01 -2.03
CA ALA A 258 -15.16 -6.18 -3.18
C ALA A 258 -15.93 -6.22 -4.53
N GLU A 259 -17.09 -6.85 -4.57
CA GLU A 259 -17.93 -6.94 -5.78
C GLU A 259 -18.59 -5.59 -6.10
N GLU A 260 -19.07 -4.88 -5.08
CA GLU A 260 -19.64 -3.54 -5.19
C GLU A 260 -18.59 -2.50 -5.62
N ILE A 261 -17.35 -2.61 -5.15
CA ILE A 261 -16.22 -1.76 -5.57
C ILE A 261 -15.97 -1.90 -7.07
N LEU A 262 -15.88 -3.14 -7.57
CA LEU A 262 -15.74 -3.39 -9.01
C LEU A 262 -16.93 -2.85 -9.79
N HIS A 263 -18.16 -3.03 -9.29
CA HIS A 263 -19.36 -2.54 -9.96
C HIS A 263 -19.42 -1.01 -10.04
N ALA A 264 -19.13 -0.33 -8.93
CA ALA A 264 -19.13 1.13 -8.83
C ALA A 264 -18.08 1.76 -9.74
N ALA A 265 -16.93 1.11 -9.92
CA ALA A 265 -15.83 1.58 -10.75
C ALA A 265 -15.71 0.88 -12.12
N ARG A 266 -16.70 0.09 -12.56
CA ARG A 266 -16.61 -0.83 -13.73
C ARG A 266 -16.20 -0.19 -15.06
N ARG A 267 -16.35 1.14 -15.19
CA ARG A 267 -15.86 1.90 -16.35
C ARG A 267 -14.34 1.90 -16.45
N HIS A 268 -13.65 1.95 -15.31
CA HIS A 268 -12.18 2.11 -15.22
C HIS A 268 -11.50 0.90 -14.56
N ALA A 269 -12.19 0.17 -13.69
CA ALA A 269 -11.62 -0.95 -12.96
C ALA A 269 -11.17 -2.07 -13.91
N ILE A 270 -9.99 -2.63 -13.66
CA ILE A 270 -9.48 -3.85 -14.33
C ILE A 270 -9.12 -4.96 -13.35
N GLY A 271 -9.11 -4.69 -12.05
CA GLY A 271 -8.74 -5.69 -11.06
C GLY A 271 -8.72 -5.17 -9.63
N LEU A 272 -8.53 -6.11 -8.71
CA LEU A 272 -8.31 -5.91 -7.29
C LEU A 272 -6.94 -6.48 -6.90
N ASN A 273 -6.34 -5.91 -5.87
CA ASN A 273 -5.16 -6.44 -5.21
C ASN A 273 -5.46 -6.75 -3.75
N LEU A 274 -4.88 -7.81 -3.19
CA LEU A 274 -4.97 -8.10 -1.76
C LEU A 274 -3.69 -7.65 -1.03
N GLY A 275 -3.78 -6.52 -0.32
CA GLY A 275 -2.70 -6.02 0.54
C GLY A 275 -2.71 -6.72 1.90
N ARG A 276 -1.72 -7.60 2.18
CA ARG A 276 -1.69 -8.40 3.41
C ARG A 276 -1.62 -7.54 4.69
N TRP A 277 -0.62 -6.66 4.79
CA TRP A 277 -0.36 -5.94 6.05
C TRP A 277 -1.40 -4.87 6.35
N ASP A 278 -1.82 -4.09 5.35
CA ASP A 278 -2.89 -3.11 5.56
C ASP A 278 -4.24 -3.78 5.82
N TYR A 279 -4.58 -4.89 5.15
CA TYR A 279 -5.80 -5.63 5.47
C TYR A 279 -5.79 -6.11 6.92
N MET A 280 -4.69 -6.70 7.37
CA MET A 280 -4.54 -7.16 8.74
C MET A 280 -4.54 -6.00 9.76
N ALA A 281 -3.93 -4.86 9.42
CA ALA A 281 -4.00 -3.64 10.22
C ALA A 281 -5.44 -3.13 10.33
N SER A 282 -6.17 -3.05 9.22
CA SER A 282 -7.56 -2.61 9.21
C SER A 282 -8.46 -3.57 10.00
N LEU A 283 -8.31 -4.88 9.80
CA LEU A 283 -9.01 -5.90 10.58
C LEU A 283 -8.77 -5.72 12.08
N LEU A 284 -7.49 -5.60 12.48
CA LEU A 284 -7.11 -5.34 13.85
C LEU A 284 -7.69 -4.03 14.39
N HIS A 285 -7.71 -2.96 13.58
CA HIS A 285 -8.26 -1.67 14.00
C HIS A 285 -9.77 -1.76 14.26
N PHE A 286 -10.53 -2.43 13.38
CA PHE A 286 -11.97 -2.66 13.57
C PHE A 286 -12.27 -3.61 14.74
N LYS A 287 -11.34 -4.52 15.07
CA LYS A 287 -11.44 -5.46 16.19
C LYS A 287 -10.72 -4.99 17.47
N LEU A 288 -10.19 -3.76 17.48
CA LEU A 288 -9.30 -3.27 18.55
C LEU A 288 -9.96 -3.32 19.94
N ALA A 289 -11.27 -3.07 20.00
CA ALA A 289 -12.04 -3.07 21.24
C ALA A 289 -12.42 -4.48 21.74
N ASP A 290 -12.27 -5.53 20.92
CA ASP A 290 -12.69 -6.89 21.22
C ASP A 290 -11.57 -7.67 21.95
N PRO A 291 -11.71 -8.00 23.24
CA PRO A 291 -10.67 -8.72 23.99
C PRO A 291 -10.53 -10.19 23.55
N GLU A 292 -11.50 -10.74 22.82
CA GLU A 292 -11.48 -12.13 22.33
C GLU A 292 -10.80 -12.25 20.96
N TRP A 293 -10.43 -11.12 20.34
CA TRP A 293 -9.77 -11.07 19.04
C TRP A 293 -8.38 -10.46 19.20
N ILE A 294 -7.40 -11.22 19.67
CA ILE A 294 -6.02 -10.75 19.86
C ILE A 294 -5.14 -11.20 18.69
N LEU A 295 -4.45 -10.25 18.03
CA LEU A 295 -3.51 -10.58 16.97
C LEU A 295 -2.22 -11.18 17.58
N PRO A 296 -1.80 -12.39 17.18
CA PRO A 296 -0.52 -12.95 17.58
C PRO A 296 0.64 -12.20 16.92
N ASP A 297 1.88 -12.60 17.21
CA ASP A 297 3.06 -12.03 16.59
C ASP A 297 2.96 -12.10 15.05
N ARG A 298 2.94 -10.94 14.40
CA ARG A 298 2.68 -10.74 12.97
C ARG A 298 3.39 -11.76 12.07
N ASN A 299 4.68 -11.97 12.31
CA ASN A 299 5.55 -12.79 11.47
C ASN A 299 5.30 -14.30 11.65
N THR A 300 4.51 -14.71 12.64
CA THR A 300 4.17 -16.12 12.91
C THR A 300 2.86 -16.55 12.26
N ILE A 301 2.09 -15.61 11.69
CA ILE A 301 0.76 -15.86 11.15
C ILE A 301 0.86 -16.66 9.83
N PRO A 302 0.31 -17.89 9.78
CA PRO A 302 0.27 -18.69 8.56
C PRO A 302 -0.56 -18.00 7.47
N HIS A 303 -0.23 -18.23 6.20
CA HIS A 303 -0.97 -17.64 5.08
C HIS A 303 -2.34 -18.31 4.85
N ASP A 304 -2.53 -19.51 5.37
CA ASP A 304 -3.72 -20.35 5.24
C ASP A 304 -4.65 -20.26 6.46
N ILE A 305 -4.35 -19.36 7.41
CA ILE A 305 -5.23 -19.08 8.54
C ILE A 305 -6.59 -18.58 8.05
N ALA A 306 -7.68 -19.03 8.69
CA ALA A 306 -9.05 -18.86 8.19
C ALA A 306 -9.41 -17.42 7.80
N PHE A 307 -9.12 -16.41 8.65
CA PHE A 307 -9.48 -15.01 8.35
C PHE A 307 -8.75 -14.45 7.11
N PHE A 308 -7.55 -14.96 6.81
CA PHE A 308 -6.79 -14.53 5.64
C PHE A 308 -7.11 -15.39 4.42
N GLN A 309 -7.26 -16.70 4.59
CA GLN A 309 -7.64 -17.61 3.52
C GLN A 309 -9.02 -17.29 2.95
N ASN A 310 -9.97 -16.90 3.80
CA ASN A 310 -11.33 -16.53 3.39
C ASN A 310 -11.35 -15.29 2.47
N ILE A 311 -10.56 -14.26 2.77
CA ILE A 311 -10.47 -13.11 1.88
C ILE A 311 -9.74 -13.44 0.58
N ARG A 312 -8.72 -14.31 0.60
CA ARG A 312 -7.99 -14.73 -0.60
C ARG A 312 -8.91 -15.38 -1.63
N TYR A 313 -9.70 -16.38 -1.22
CA TYR A 313 -10.69 -17.01 -2.09
C TYR A 313 -11.74 -16.00 -2.57
N ARG A 314 -12.26 -15.16 -1.67
CA ARG A 314 -13.26 -14.15 -2.02
C ARG A 314 -12.77 -13.19 -3.12
N ILE A 315 -11.54 -12.67 -3.01
CA ILE A 315 -11.00 -11.75 -4.02
C ILE A 315 -10.92 -12.43 -5.39
N VAL A 316 -10.37 -13.64 -5.44
CA VAL A 316 -10.26 -14.42 -6.70
C VAL A 316 -11.66 -14.68 -7.29
N ASP A 317 -12.60 -15.19 -6.50
CA ASP A 317 -13.95 -15.53 -6.97
C ASP A 317 -14.74 -14.31 -7.46
N VAL A 318 -14.64 -13.17 -6.75
CA VAL A 318 -15.31 -11.93 -7.16
C VAL A 318 -14.70 -11.42 -8.46
N CYS A 319 -13.38 -11.34 -8.54
CA CYS A 319 -12.67 -10.85 -9.72
C CYS A 319 -12.98 -11.70 -10.96
N HIS A 320 -12.80 -13.01 -10.88
CA HIS A 320 -12.95 -13.91 -12.04
C HIS A 320 -14.39 -13.98 -12.56
N ARG A 321 -15.37 -13.99 -11.64
CA ARG A 321 -16.80 -13.91 -11.99
C ARG A 321 -17.12 -12.64 -12.77
N ARG A 322 -16.46 -11.53 -12.43
CA ARG A 322 -16.65 -10.23 -13.05
C ARG A 322 -15.64 -9.92 -14.15
N GLY A 323 -14.77 -10.85 -14.54
CA GLY A 323 -13.77 -10.63 -15.60
C GLY A 323 -12.67 -9.63 -15.24
N ALA A 324 -12.45 -9.38 -13.95
CA ALA A 324 -11.41 -8.54 -13.42
C ALA A 324 -10.22 -9.39 -12.92
N LEU A 325 -9.04 -8.79 -12.83
CA LEU A 325 -7.85 -9.46 -12.31
C LEU A 325 -7.85 -9.48 -10.77
N ALA A 326 -7.40 -10.57 -10.16
CA ALA A 326 -7.04 -10.69 -8.75
C ALA A 326 -5.51 -10.79 -8.63
N VAL A 327 -4.87 -9.79 -8.02
CA VAL A 327 -3.42 -9.79 -7.80
C VAL A 327 -3.09 -9.99 -6.31
N GLY A 328 -2.16 -10.89 -6.04
CA GLY A 328 -1.64 -11.18 -4.70
C GLY A 328 -0.71 -10.09 -4.15
N GLY A 329 -0.27 -10.30 -2.92
CA GLY A 329 0.49 -9.30 -2.17
C GLY A 329 2.00 -9.38 -2.39
N MET A 330 2.74 -8.64 -1.57
CA MET A 330 4.21 -8.60 -1.56
C MET A 330 4.81 -9.77 -0.77
N THR A 331 5.91 -10.35 -1.26
CA THR A 331 6.86 -11.10 -0.42
C THR A 331 7.94 -10.16 0.09
N ALA A 332 7.84 -9.77 1.36
CA ALA A 332 8.67 -8.70 1.95
C ALA A 332 10.13 -9.10 2.26
N LEU A 333 10.45 -10.40 2.27
CA LEU A 333 11.82 -10.87 2.50
C LEU A 333 12.67 -10.59 1.27
N PHE A 334 13.62 -9.65 1.39
CA PHE A 334 14.43 -9.18 0.29
C PHE A 334 15.70 -10.03 0.10
N PRO A 335 16.11 -10.27 -1.16
CA PRO A 335 17.38 -10.91 -1.46
C PRO A 335 18.57 -10.02 -1.06
N ASP A 336 19.70 -10.64 -0.72
CA ASP A 336 20.97 -9.96 -0.50
C ASP A 336 22.04 -10.52 -1.44
N ARG A 337 22.49 -9.69 -2.40
CA ARG A 337 23.51 -10.10 -3.38
C ARG A 337 24.87 -10.41 -2.76
N LYS A 338 25.13 -10.00 -1.52
CA LYS A 338 26.39 -10.23 -0.79
C LYS A 338 26.34 -11.46 0.11
N ASP A 339 25.15 -11.98 0.39
CA ASP A 339 24.94 -13.14 1.27
C ASP A 339 24.13 -14.21 0.55
N ALA A 340 24.82 -15.25 0.08
CA ALA A 340 24.21 -16.34 -0.68
C ALA A 340 23.15 -17.12 0.12
N GLN A 341 23.30 -17.25 1.44
CA GLN A 341 22.34 -17.98 2.28
C GLN A 341 21.07 -17.17 2.51
N VAL A 342 21.19 -15.87 2.77
CA VAL A 342 20.03 -14.96 2.84
C VAL A 342 19.32 -14.90 1.48
N ASN A 343 20.07 -14.78 0.39
CA ASN A 343 19.51 -14.76 -0.96
C ASN A 343 18.73 -16.05 -1.28
N GLN A 344 19.30 -17.22 -0.99
CA GLN A 344 18.63 -18.50 -1.23
C GLN A 344 17.32 -18.61 -0.43
N ARG A 345 17.35 -18.28 0.87
CA ARG A 345 16.14 -18.27 1.71
C ARG A 345 15.07 -17.31 1.20
N ALA A 346 15.46 -16.11 0.75
CA ALA A 346 14.54 -15.13 0.19
C ALA A 346 13.86 -15.65 -1.09
N MET A 347 14.62 -16.28 -2.00
CA MET A 347 14.09 -16.82 -3.25
C MET A 347 13.22 -18.07 -3.05
N GLU A 348 13.58 -18.94 -2.10
CA GLU A 348 12.76 -20.09 -1.72
C GLU A 348 11.43 -19.64 -1.10
N ARG A 349 11.48 -18.67 -0.20
CA ARG A 349 10.28 -18.10 0.42
C ARG A 349 9.38 -17.44 -0.61
N LEU A 350 9.95 -16.65 -1.52
CA LEU A 350 9.23 -16.06 -2.65
C LEU A 350 8.52 -17.14 -3.47
N ALA A 351 9.25 -18.17 -3.92
CA ALA A 351 8.66 -19.23 -4.73
C ALA A 351 7.53 -19.96 -4.00
N ALA A 352 7.68 -20.23 -2.70
CA ALA A 352 6.64 -20.87 -1.90
C ALA A 352 5.38 -19.98 -1.77
N ASP A 353 5.55 -18.69 -1.42
CA ASP A 353 4.45 -17.74 -1.29
C ASP A 353 3.71 -17.58 -2.64
N LYS A 354 4.46 -17.42 -3.74
CA LYS A 354 3.88 -17.18 -5.08
C LYS A 354 3.20 -18.40 -5.67
N ARG A 355 3.75 -19.59 -5.42
CA ARG A 355 3.08 -20.85 -5.78
C ARG A 355 1.76 -21.01 -5.05
N ASN A 356 1.71 -20.61 -3.78
CA ASN A 356 0.49 -20.67 -2.99
C ASN A 356 -0.57 -19.66 -3.49
N GLU A 357 -0.17 -18.45 -3.88
CA GLU A 357 -1.08 -17.49 -4.54
C GLU A 357 -1.58 -18.03 -5.89
N ALA A 358 -0.69 -18.55 -6.73
CA ALA A 358 -1.04 -19.14 -8.02
C ALA A 358 -2.01 -20.34 -7.87
N ALA A 359 -1.78 -21.22 -6.88
CA ALA A 359 -2.64 -22.38 -6.63
C ALA A 359 -4.08 -22.03 -6.22
N ILE A 360 -4.28 -20.86 -5.60
CA ILE A 360 -5.63 -20.34 -5.32
C ILE A 360 -6.24 -19.70 -6.56
N GLY A 361 -5.46 -19.30 -7.57
CA GLY A 361 -6.00 -18.69 -8.78
C GLY A 361 -5.75 -17.19 -8.89
N PHE A 362 -4.91 -16.59 -8.05
CA PHE A 362 -4.48 -15.20 -8.31
C PHE A 362 -3.84 -15.09 -9.70
N ASP A 363 -4.16 -14.04 -10.45
CA ASP A 363 -3.62 -13.79 -11.80
C ASP A 363 -2.15 -13.35 -11.78
N GLY A 364 -1.66 -12.90 -10.62
CA GLY A 364 -0.29 -12.49 -10.42
C GLY A 364 -0.01 -12.06 -8.98
N ALA A 365 1.14 -11.46 -8.76
CA ALA A 365 1.59 -11.02 -7.44
C ALA A 365 2.41 -9.74 -7.46
N TRP A 366 2.84 -9.29 -6.28
CA TRP A 366 3.80 -8.21 -6.11
C TRP A 366 5.20 -8.70 -5.71
N THR A 367 6.22 -8.00 -6.22
CA THR A 367 7.61 -8.05 -5.77
C THR A 367 8.16 -6.64 -5.54
N GLY A 368 9.17 -6.54 -4.68
CA GLY A 368 9.79 -5.25 -4.34
C GLY A 368 11.24 -5.13 -4.82
N HIS A 369 11.81 -6.22 -5.35
CA HIS A 369 13.18 -6.25 -5.84
C HIS A 369 13.26 -6.86 -7.25
N PRO A 370 14.02 -6.26 -8.19
CA PRO A 370 14.14 -6.80 -9.56
C PRO A 370 14.58 -8.26 -9.63
N ASP A 371 15.46 -8.71 -8.73
CA ASP A 371 15.96 -10.11 -8.74
C ASP A 371 14.88 -11.14 -8.37
N GLN A 372 13.79 -10.72 -7.73
CA GLN A 372 12.65 -11.60 -7.43
C GLN A 372 11.79 -11.85 -8.68
N GLN A 373 11.91 -11.01 -9.71
CA GLN A 373 11.02 -11.02 -10.87
C GLN A 373 10.93 -12.39 -11.59
N PRO A 374 12.05 -13.05 -11.96
CA PRO A 374 11.97 -14.33 -12.67
C PRO A 374 11.37 -15.43 -11.80
N GLY A 375 11.72 -15.44 -10.51
CA GLY A 375 11.21 -16.43 -9.54
C GLY A 375 9.70 -16.31 -9.32
N ALA A 376 9.18 -15.08 -9.27
CA ALA A 376 7.76 -14.81 -9.14
C ALA A 376 6.96 -15.24 -10.38
N ILE A 377 7.37 -14.78 -11.59
CA ILE A 377 6.67 -15.14 -12.85
C ILE A 377 6.62 -16.66 -13.01
N ALA A 378 7.71 -17.36 -12.70
CA ALA A 378 7.80 -18.81 -12.89
C ALA A 378 6.80 -19.62 -12.07
N GLN A 379 6.16 -19.03 -11.04
CA GLN A 379 5.12 -19.73 -10.27
C GLN A 379 3.72 -19.62 -10.87
N PHE A 380 3.48 -18.70 -11.83
CA PHE A 380 2.17 -18.49 -12.43
C PHE A 380 2.08 -19.21 -13.79
N PRO A 381 1.08 -20.08 -14.00
CA PRO A 381 1.04 -20.99 -15.15
C PRO A 381 0.73 -20.30 -16.48
N GLU A 382 -0.09 -19.23 -16.44
CA GLU A 382 -0.65 -18.55 -17.60
C GLU A 382 -0.61 -17.02 -17.36
N PRO A 383 -0.72 -16.18 -18.40
CA PRO A 383 -0.74 -14.71 -18.25
C PRO A 383 -1.76 -14.18 -17.23
N ASN A 384 -2.88 -14.89 -17.09
CA ASN A 384 -3.90 -14.72 -16.06
C ASN A 384 -4.63 -16.06 -15.86
N GLN A 385 -5.41 -16.16 -14.80
CA GLN A 385 -6.15 -17.34 -14.35
C GLN A 385 -7.66 -17.09 -14.27
N LEU A 386 -8.21 -16.16 -15.04
CA LEU A 386 -9.64 -15.76 -15.03
C LEU A 386 -10.65 -16.91 -15.17
N SER A 387 -10.22 -18.08 -15.67
CA SER A 387 -11.02 -19.30 -15.81
C SER A 387 -11.09 -20.14 -14.52
N VAL A 388 -10.21 -19.90 -13.55
CA VAL A 388 -10.20 -20.57 -12.25
C VAL A 388 -11.44 -20.14 -11.46
N THR A 389 -12.14 -21.11 -10.88
CA THR A 389 -13.34 -20.88 -10.07
C THR A 389 -13.30 -21.76 -8.84
N HIS A 390 -13.94 -21.32 -7.74
CA HIS A 390 -14.09 -22.11 -6.53
C HIS A 390 -15.57 -22.36 -6.24
N PRO A 391 -16.20 -23.36 -6.87
CA PRO A 391 -17.63 -23.62 -6.69
C PRO A 391 -18.00 -23.97 -5.24
N ASP A 392 -17.07 -24.55 -4.48
CA ASP A 392 -17.27 -24.93 -3.08
C ASP A 392 -16.98 -23.78 -2.08
N ALA A 393 -16.37 -22.67 -2.54
CA ALA A 393 -16.11 -21.54 -1.67
C ALA A 393 -17.40 -20.76 -1.38
N PRO A 394 -17.71 -20.42 -0.12
CA PRO A 394 -18.87 -19.63 0.20
C PRO A 394 -18.74 -18.23 -0.43
N ARG A 395 -19.83 -17.71 -1.01
CA ARG A 395 -19.83 -16.36 -1.61
C ARG A 395 -19.54 -15.26 -0.60
N GLU A 396 -20.03 -15.43 0.63
CA GLU A 396 -19.95 -14.47 1.73
C GLU A 396 -19.31 -15.17 2.96
N PRO A 397 -17.99 -15.47 2.93
CA PRO A 397 -17.31 -16.13 4.05
C PRO A 397 -17.25 -15.24 5.30
N ASP A 398 -17.06 -15.83 6.49
CA ASP A 398 -16.67 -15.04 7.67
C ASP A 398 -15.24 -14.50 7.48
N LEU A 399 -15.09 -13.18 7.42
CA LEU A 399 -13.79 -12.53 7.26
C LEU A 399 -13.08 -12.25 8.60
N THR A 400 -13.78 -12.45 9.72
CA THR A 400 -13.27 -12.13 11.06
C THR A 400 -13.30 -13.30 12.05
N PRO A 401 -13.07 -14.57 11.64
CA PRO A 401 -13.03 -15.66 12.60
C PRO A 401 -11.95 -15.37 13.65
N ARG A 402 -12.16 -15.90 14.86
CA ARG A 402 -11.18 -15.75 15.95
C ARG A 402 -9.82 -16.28 15.47
N PRO A 403 -8.70 -15.61 15.80
CA PRO A 403 -7.35 -16.04 15.40
C PRO A 403 -6.84 -17.22 16.26
N ALA A 404 -7.74 -18.16 16.60
CA ALA A 404 -7.39 -19.35 17.37
C ALA A 404 -6.39 -20.21 16.59
N GLY A 405 -5.25 -20.52 17.20
CA GLY A 405 -4.18 -21.28 16.53
C GLY A 405 -3.42 -20.50 15.47
N ALA A 406 -3.65 -19.18 15.32
CA ALA A 406 -2.99 -18.36 14.30
C ALA A 406 -1.53 -18.01 14.62
N GLY A 407 -1.05 -18.34 15.82
CA GLY A 407 0.27 -17.98 16.29
C GLY A 407 0.29 -17.75 17.80
N ARG A 408 1.35 -17.09 18.27
CA ARG A 408 1.63 -16.88 19.68
C ARG A 408 1.87 -15.41 19.98
N VAL A 409 1.63 -14.98 21.22
CA VAL A 409 2.02 -13.65 21.71
C VAL A 409 3.25 -13.84 22.59
N THR A 410 4.41 -13.42 22.12
CA THR A 410 5.68 -13.58 22.85
C THR A 410 6.26 -12.23 23.26
N LEU A 411 7.12 -12.23 24.28
CA LEU A 411 7.91 -11.07 24.66
C LEU A 411 8.89 -10.71 23.54
N ALA A 412 9.47 -11.72 22.89
CA ALA A 412 10.34 -11.53 21.74
C ALA A 412 9.61 -10.84 20.56
N GLY A 413 8.41 -11.28 20.22
CA GLY A 413 7.60 -10.66 19.15
C GLY A 413 7.08 -9.27 19.51
N THR A 414 6.81 -9.02 20.80
CA THR A 414 6.50 -7.65 21.30
C THR A 414 7.72 -6.73 21.14
N ARG A 415 8.91 -7.20 21.49
CA ARG A 415 10.17 -6.46 21.30
C ARG A 415 10.49 -6.23 19.82
N ASP A 416 10.24 -7.22 18.97
CA ASP A 416 10.41 -7.12 17.51
C ASP A 416 9.51 -6.03 16.91
N ALA A 417 8.26 -5.96 17.36
CA ALA A 417 7.34 -4.90 16.98
C ALA A 417 7.85 -3.52 17.42
N VAL A 418 8.31 -3.38 18.67
CA VAL A 418 8.90 -2.14 19.21
C VAL A 418 10.11 -1.72 18.37
N ARG A 419 11.05 -2.63 18.12
CA ARG A 419 12.24 -2.34 17.29
C ARG A 419 11.83 -1.86 15.90
N THR A 420 10.90 -2.58 15.26
CA THR A 420 10.48 -2.28 13.89
C THR A 420 9.81 -0.91 13.77
N VAL A 421 8.93 -0.51 14.70
CA VAL A 421 8.31 0.83 14.64
C VAL A 421 9.34 1.95 14.84
N ILE A 422 10.33 1.77 15.72
CA ILE A 422 11.41 2.75 15.91
C ILE A 422 12.27 2.85 14.64
N GLU A 423 12.70 1.71 14.08
CA GLU A 423 13.53 1.68 12.88
C GLU A 423 12.81 2.25 11.65
N TYR A 424 11.53 1.92 11.47
CA TYR A 424 10.72 2.50 10.40
C TYR A 424 10.60 4.01 10.56
N ARG A 425 10.25 4.49 11.76
CA ARG A 425 10.12 5.92 12.05
C ARG A 425 11.45 6.67 11.89
N LEU A 426 12.58 6.02 12.20
CA LEU A 426 13.91 6.55 11.90
C LEU A 426 14.13 6.70 10.39
N GLY A 427 13.64 5.76 9.57
CA GLY A 427 13.59 5.88 8.11
C GLY A 427 12.80 7.11 7.68
N VAL A 428 11.57 7.27 8.16
CA VAL A 428 10.70 8.41 7.84
C VAL A 428 11.37 9.75 8.22
N LEU A 429 11.94 9.85 9.42
CA LEU A 429 12.68 11.04 9.86
C LEU A 429 13.97 11.29 9.06
N SER A 430 14.40 10.33 8.25
CA SER A 430 15.52 10.44 7.31
C SER A 430 15.06 10.63 5.85
N GLY A 431 13.76 10.86 5.62
CA GLY A 431 13.18 11.05 4.30
C GLY A 431 12.94 9.75 3.51
N LEU A 432 12.95 8.58 4.17
CA LEU A 432 12.73 7.28 3.55
C LEU A 432 11.38 6.69 4.00
N GLY A 433 10.43 6.54 3.06
CA GLY A 433 9.13 5.92 3.34
C GLY A 433 9.15 4.38 3.28
N ALA A 434 10.17 3.81 2.63
CA ALA A 434 10.46 2.38 2.65
C ALA A 434 11.87 2.13 3.17
N ARG A 435 12.00 1.17 4.09
CA ARG A 435 13.26 0.87 4.78
C ARG A 435 13.49 -0.62 4.87
N LEU A 436 14.71 -1.04 4.53
CA LEU A 436 15.17 -2.40 4.81
C LEU A 436 15.46 -2.55 6.32
N ILE A 437 14.66 -3.34 7.02
CA ILE A 437 14.80 -3.63 8.45
C ILE A 437 15.24 -5.08 8.62
N LYS A 438 16.24 -5.32 9.46
CA LYS A 438 16.76 -6.68 9.69
C LYS A 438 15.76 -7.49 10.50
N GLY A 439 15.51 -8.72 10.06
CA GLY A 439 14.72 -9.69 10.79
C GLY A 439 15.60 -10.78 11.40
N TYR A 440 15.22 -11.22 12.58
CA TYR A 440 15.99 -12.15 13.40
C TYR A 440 15.14 -13.34 13.81
N ALA A 441 15.76 -14.51 13.90
CA ALA A 441 15.15 -15.70 14.47
C ALA A 441 15.14 -15.64 16.02
N PRO A 442 14.38 -16.50 16.71
CA PRO A 442 14.35 -16.52 18.18
C PRO A 442 15.72 -16.74 18.83
N ASP A 443 16.66 -17.38 18.14
CA ASP A 443 18.04 -17.59 18.58
C ASP A 443 18.97 -16.38 18.30
N GLY A 444 18.43 -15.30 17.74
CA GLY A 444 19.16 -14.08 17.40
C GLY A 444 19.88 -14.12 16.04
N SER A 445 19.80 -15.22 15.29
CA SER A 445 20.42 -15.32 13.96
C SER A 445 19.68 -14.45 12.92
N LEU A 446 20.43 -13.87 11.98
CA LEU A 446 19.87 -13.04 10.91
C LEU A 446 19.08 -13.92 9.91
N ILE A 447 17.81 -13.60 9.70
CA ILE A 447 16.96 -14.25 8.70
C ILE A 447 17.11 -13.57 7.34
N GLY A 448 17.26 -12.25 7.35
CA GLY A 448 17.39 -11.42 6.16
C GLY A 448 16.88 -10.01 6.42
N GLY A 449 16.78 -9.21 5.36
CA GLY A 449 16.16 -7.90 5.41
C GLY A 449 14.71 -7.95 4.92
N PHE A 450 13.82 -7.28 5.65
CA PHE A 450 12.45 -7.03 5.21
C PHE A 450 12.37 -5.61 4.68
N MET A 451 11.85 -5.43 3.47
CA MET A 451 11.54 -4.07 3.00
C MET A 451 10.19 -3.67 3.58
N GLU A 452 10.22 -2.73 4.50
CA GLU A 452 9.05 -2.30 5.27
C GLU A 452 8.61 -0.90 4.85
N ASP A 453 7.30 -0.73 4.68
CA ASP A 453 6.62 0.53 4.35
C ASP A 453 5.67 0.94 5.49
N LEU A 454 4.83 1.95 5.27
CA LEU A 454 3.92 2.47 6.30
C LEU A 454 2.93 1.44 6.85
N ALA A 455 2.47 0.48 6.03
CA ALA A 455 1.57 -0.57 6.47
C ALA A 455 2.19 -1.44 7.58
N THR A 456 3.51 -1.64 7.55
CA THR A 456 4.25 -2.35 8.60
C THR A 456 4.25 -1.58 9.92
N ASP A 457 4.50 -0.28 9.89
CA ASP A 457 4.44 0.57 11.09
C ASP A 457 3.04 0.55 11.69
N ARG A 458 2.02 0.72 10.84
CA ARG A 458 0.61 0.73 11.23
C ARG A 458 0.18 -0.54 11.95
N ILE A 459 0.43 -1.72 11.38
CA ILE A 459 0.03 -3.00 12.01
C ILE A 459 0.75 -3.22 13.33
N TYR A 460 2.04 -2.90 13.43
CA TYR A 460 2.78 -3.09 14.67
C TYR A 460 2.34 -2.11 15.76
N ARG A 461 2.08 -0.84 15.44
CA ARG A 461 1.53 0.13 16.41
C ARG A 461 0.15 -0.30 16.91
N LEU A 462 -0.74 -0.75 16.03
CA LEU A 462 -2.04 -1.31 16.41
C LEU A 462 -1.89 -2.56 17.29
N MET A 463 -0.96 -3.45 16.97
CA MET A 463 -0.72 -4.69 17.73
C MET A 463 -0.22 -4.37 19.14
N LEU A 464 0.73 -3.43 19.28
CA LEU A 464 1.22 -2.98 20.57
C LEU A 464 0.12 -2.30 21.39
N ALA A 465 -0.67 -1.42 20.76
CA ALA A 465 -1.81 -0.78 21.42
C ALA A 465 -2.87 -1.78 21.89
N GLN A 466 -3.20 -2.78 21.07
CA GLN A 466 -4.13 -3.84 21.44
C GLN A 466 -3.63 -4.62 22.67
N ARG A 467 -2.34 -4.99 22.67
CA ARG A 467 -1.73 -5.75 23.78
C ARG A 467 -1.79 -4.97 25.09
N VAL A 468 -1.45 -3.68 25.06
CA VAL A 468 -1.55 -2.79 26.23
C VAL A 468 -3.01 -2.63 26.67
N ARG A 469 -3.93 -2.36 25.74
CA ARG A 469 -5.35 -2.14 26.03
C ARG A 469 -5.98 -3.31 26.79
N HIS A 470 -5.64 -4.54 26.41
CA HIS A 470 -6.22 -5.76 26.98
C HIS A 470 -5.31 -6.46 28.00
N ALA A 471 -4.19 -5.85 28.38
CA ALA A 471 -3.19 -6.41 29.28
C ALA A 471 -2.81 -7.86 28.91
N VAL A 472 -2.55 -8.10 27.62
CA VAL A 472 -2.33 -9.45 27.06
C VAL A 472 -1.10 -10.08 27.69
N ALA A 473 -1.22 -11.34 28.15
CA ALA A 473 -0.08 -12.10 28.66
C ALA A 473 0.77 -12.62 27.49
N THR A 474 2.10 -12.50 27.61
CA THR A 474 3.01 -13.22 26.70
C THR A 474 3.20 -14.66 27.17
N GLU A 475 3.67 -15.54 26.29
CA GLU A 475 3.97 -16.94 26.64
C GLU A 475 4.97 -17.08 27.79
N GLU A 476 5.91 -16.15 27.88
CA GLU A 476 6.93 -16.09 28.92
C GLU A 476 6.37 -15.63 30.28
N GLY A 477 5.09 -15.23 30.34
CA GLY A 477 4.39 -14.86 31.57
C GLY A 477 4.05 -13.37 31.76
N PRO A 478 4.90 -12.37 31.41
CA PRO A 478 4.57 -10.98 31.70
C PRO A 478 3.37 -10.50 30.88
N ARG A 479 2.53 -9.65 31.49
CA ARG A 479 1.48 -8.93 30.77
C ARG A 479 2.06 -7.70 30.09
N VAL A 480 1.58 -7.41 28.89
CA VAL A 480 1.95 -6.20 28.18
C VAL A 480 1.13 -5.04 28.73
N ASP A 481 1.79 -4.17 29.49
CA ASP A 481 1.28 -2.90 29.97
C ASP A 481 2.17 -1.73 29.50
N GLY A 482 1.81 -0.50 29.86
CA GLY A 482 2.58 0.68 29.48
C GLY A 482 4.01 0.70 30.04
N ALA A 483 4.24 0.11 31.23
CA ALA A 483 5.56 0.09 31.86
C ALA A 483 6.50 -0.92 31.16
N LEU A 484 5.99 -2.11 30.83
CA LEU A 484 6.72 -3.07 30.02
C LEU A 484 7.06 -2.47 28.65
N LEU A 485 6.08 -1.83 28.00
CA LEU A 485 6.27 -1.25 26.67
C LEU A 485 7.35 -0.16 26.68
N ALA A 486 7.28 0.79 27.62
CA ALA A 486 8.28 1.86 27.76
C ALA A 486 9.70 1.31 27.97
N ARG A 487 9.83 0.28 28.83
CA ARG A 487 11.11 -0.39 29.06
C ARG A 487 11.66 -1.04 27.78
N LEU A 488 10.81 -1.71 27.00
CA LEU A 488 11.22 -2.29 25.70
C LEU A 488 11.68 -1.19 24.73
N PHE A 489 10.98 -0.05 24.67
CA PHE A 489 11.39 1.10 23.86
C PHE A 489 12.77 1.62 24.25
N ASP A 490 13.06 1.75 25.54
CA ASP A 490 14.34 2.25 26.03
C ASP A 490 15.49 1.26 25.75
N GLU A 491 15.25 -0.03 25.93
CA GLU A 491 16.22 -1.09 25.64
C GLU A 491 16.53 -1.20 24.13
N GLU A 492 15.53 -1.09 23.25
CA GLU A 492 15.77 -1.09 21.81
C GLU A 492 16.40 0.22 21.31
N LEU A 493 16.07 1.37 21.91
CA LEU A 493 16.75 2.63 21.62
C LEU A 493 18.24 2.56 22.00
N ALA A 494 18.59 1.96 23.14
CA ALA A 494 19.98 1.82 23.56
C ALA A 494 20.81 1.07 22.50
N LYS A 495 20.30 -0.06 21.98
CA LYS A 495 20.94 -0.81 20.89
C LYS A 495 21.10 0.01 19.61
N LEU A 496 20.07 0.80 19.26
CA LEU A 496 20.14 1.68 18.08
C LEU A 496 21.15 2.81 18.26
N LEU A 497 21.33 3.34 19.47
CA LEU A 497 22.31 4.39 19.78
C LEU A 497 23.76 3.85 19.77
N GLU A 498 23.96 2.58 20.12
CA GLU A 498 25.24 1.87 20.00
C GLU A 498 25.61 1.63 18.54
N ALA A 499 24.63 1.27 17.69
CA ALA A 499 24.84 1.01 16.27
C ALA A 499 24.87 2.29 15.41
N ALA A 500 24.38 3.42 15.92
CA ALA A 500 24.32 4.68 15.19
C ALA A 500 25.72 5.28 14.96
N PRO A 501 25.93 6.00 13.83
CA PRO A 501 27.14 6.80 13.63
C PRO A 501 27.40 7.74 14.82
N PRO A 502 28.66 8.08 15.15
CA PRO A 502 29.01 8.99 16.24
C PRO A 502 28.71 10.46 15.86
N SER A 503 27.46 10.73 15.53
CA SER A 503 26.92 12.02 15.12
C SER A 503 25.73 12.35 16.02
N GLU A 504 25.73 13.54 16.63
CA GLU A 504 24.63 13.93 17.52
C GLU A 504 23.31 14.05 16.75
N ASP A 505 23.33 14.48 15.49
CA ASP A 505 22.15 14.50 14.64
C ASP A 505 21.56 13.10 14.42
N ALA A 506 22.42 12.10 14.18
CA ALA A 506 21.99 10.72 14.00
C ALA A 506 21.38 10.16 15.29
N ARG A 507 22.03 10.41 16.43
CA ARG A 507 21.54 10.00 17.75
C ARG A 507 20.23 10.68 18.13
N GLN A 508 20.10 11.97 17.85
CA GLN A 508 18.87 12.73 18.11
C GLN A 508 17.71 12.24 17.25
N ARG A 509 17.95 11.85 15.99
CA ARG A 509 16.93 11.18 15.16
C ARG A 509 16.47 9.87 15.77
N CYS A 510 17.36 9.04 16.30
CA CYS A 510 16.97 7.81 17.00
C CYS A 510 16.08 8.10 18.22
N ARG A 511 16.43 9.09 19.05
CA ARG A 511 15.61 9.50 20.20
C ARG A 511 14.21 9.97 19.76
N LYS A 512 14.14 10.85 18.75
CA LYS A 512 12.87 11.30 18.16
C LYS A 512 12.03 10.15 17.58
N ALA A 513 12.66 9.18 16.93
CA ALA A 513 11.97 8.02 16.39
C ALA A 513 11.32 7.18 17.50
N ARG A 514 12.04 6.95 18.61
CA ARG A 514 11.49 6.28 19.80
C ARG A 514 10.35 7.06 20.44
N GLU A 515 10.54 8.35 20.72
CA GLU A 515 9.53 9.23 21.34
C GLU A 515 8.24 9.30 20.51
N SER A 516 8.36 9.52 19.20
CA SER A 516 7.19 9.61 18.32
C SER A 516 6.45 8.28 18.20
N SER A 517 7.17 7.16 18.07
CA SER A 517 6.56 5.83 17.95
C SER A 517 5.74 5.45 19.20
N GLU A 518 6.30 5.64 20.39
CA GLU A 518 5.59 5.37 21.64
C GLU A 518 4.39 6.31 21.82
N ARG A 519 4.57 7.61 21.55
CA ARG A 519 3.50 8.61 21.65
C ARG A 519 2.30 8.25 20.77
N MET A 520 2.54 7.86 19.51
CA MET A 520 1.47 7.48 18.58
C MET A 520 0.66 6.27 19.07
N ILE A 521 1.34 5.26 19.65
CA ILE A 521 0.68 4.09 20.24
C ILE A 521 -0.19 4.52 21.43
N ALA A 522 0.36 5.33 22.34
CA ALA A 522 -0.35 5.80 23.53
C ALA A 522 -1.56 6.68 23.18
N GLN A 523 -1.48 7.47 22.11
CA GLN A 523 -2.53 8.40 21.66
C GLN A 523 -3.52 7.77 20.67
N SER A 524 -3.35 6.49 20.33
CA SER A 524 -4.16 5.81 19.30
C SER A 524 -4.19 6.57 17.96
N GLU A 525 -3.03 7.09 17.56
CA GLU A 525 -2.79 7.70 16.24
C GLU A 525 -2.37 6.57 15.30
N PHE A 526 -3.31 5.90 14.62
CA PHE A 526 -3.07 4.70 13.81
C PHE A 526 -3.02 4.92 12.31
#